data_AF-A0A0B8PLT1-F1
#
_entry.id   AF-A0A0B8PLT1-F1
#
_cell.length_a   1.000
_cell.length_b   1.000
_cell.length_c   1.000
_cell.angle_alpha   90.00
_cell.angle_beta   90.00
_cell.angle_gamma   90.00
#
_symmetry.space_group_name_H-M   'P 1'
#
loop_
_entity.id
_entity.type
_entity.pdbx_description
1 polymer ?
#
loop_
_entity_poly.entity_id
_entity_poly.type
_entity_poly.pdbx_seq_one_letter_code
_entity_poly.pdbx_strand_id
1 'polypeptide(L)' 'MQLTETNGGTFSASPGKENSFEQNLQQIVQGLGGEENIANITHCMTRLRFKLVDESKADKAILESVKGVKV' A
#
# COMPACT_ATOMS: atom_id res chain seq x y z
N MET A 1 25.43 -3.32 -20.08
CA MET A 1 23.96 -3.14 -20.22
C MET A 1 23.43 -2.83 -18.84
N GLN A 2 23.10 -1.57 -18.58
CA GLN A 2 22.81 -1.06 -17.24
C GLN A 2 21.37 -0.56 -17.25
N LEU A 3 20.52 -1.23 -16.47
CA LEU A 3 19.22 -0.73 -16.03
C LEU A 3 19.13 -1.12 -14.56
N THR A 4 19.83 -0.37 -13.73
CA THR A 4 19.50 -0.30 -12.30
C THR A 4 18.21 0.49 -12.21
N GLU A 5 17.08 -0.20 -12.14
CA GLU A 5 15.80 0.42 -11.79
C GLU A 5 15.89 0.85 -10.33
N THR A 6 16.32 2.09 -10.12
CA THR A 6 16.16 2.82 -8.87
C THR A 6 14.67 2.88 -8.58
N ASN A 7 14.22 2.02 -7.65
CA ASN A 7 12.95 2.19 -6.93
C ASN A 7 13.08 3.40 -6.00
N GLY A 8 13.14 4.58 -6.61
CA GLY A 8 13.12 5.90 -5.99
C GLY A 8 11.90 6.65 -6.50
N GLY A 9 10.72 6.05 -6.35
CA GLY A 9 9.47 6.75 -6.56
C GLY A 9 9.22 7.67 -5.39
N THR A 10 9.77 8.89 -5.43
CA THR A 10 9.17 10.00 -4.67
C THR A 10 7.81 10.25 -5.30
N PHE A 11 6.77 9.58 -4.81
CA PHE A 11 5.40 9.92 -5.14
C PHE A 11 5.12 11.24 -4.43
N SER A 12 5.48 12.33 -5.10
CA SER A 12 5.19 13.69 -4.66
C SER A 12 3.68 13.76 -4.40
N ALA A 13 3.29 13.93 -3.15
CA ALA A 13 1.95 14.34 -2.77
C ALA A 13 1.61 15.58 -3.62
N SER A 14 0.78 15.39 -4.64
CA SER A 14 0.26 16.50 -5.44
C SER A 14 -0.71 17.25 -4.52
N PRO A 15 -0.49 18.55 -4.26
CA PRO A 15 -1.34 19.32 -3.36
C PRO A 15 -2.63 19.63 -4.11
N GLY A 16 -3.57 18.69 -4.08
CA GLY A 16 -4.71 18.74 -4.97
C GLY A 16 -5.74 17.70 -4.64
N LYS A 17 -6.52 17.99 -3.60
CA LYS A 17 -7.83 17.45 -3.21
C LYS A 17 -7.79 16.52 -2.01
N GLU A 18 -8.40 17.01 -0.93
CA GLU A 18 -8.99 16.23 0.15
C GLU A 18 -9.77 15.05 -0.45
N ASN A 19 -9.12 13.88 -0.53
CA ASN A 19 -9.67 12.68 -1.14
C ASN A 19 -9.64 11.59 -0.07
N SER A 20 -10.81 11.17 0.39
CA SER A 20 -10.98 10.04 1.34
C SER A 20 -10.24 8.77 0.90
N PHE A 21 -9.89 8.66 -0.38
CA PHE A 21 -9.04 7.61 -0.91
C PHE A 21 -7.60 7.62 -0.36
N GLU A 22 -6.96 8.79 -0.24
CA GLU A 22 -5.60 8.89 0.32
C GLU A 22 -5.58 8.52 1.80
N GLN A 23 -6.60 8.94 2.54
CA GLN A 23 -6.80 8.56 3.94
C GLN A 23 -6.98 7.04 4.09
N ASN A 24 -7.82 6.44 3.25
CA ASN A 24 -8.00 4.98 3.22
C ASN A 24 -6.70 4.26 2.86
N LEU A 25 -5.93 4.76 1.90
CA LEU A 25 -4.64 4.19 1.52
C LEU A 25 -3.64 4.24 2.68
N GLN A 26 -3.57 5.36 3.41
CA GLN A 26 -2.72 5.47 4.60
C GLN A 26 -3.15 4.46 5.69
N GLN A 27 -4.45 4.29 5.92
CA GLN A 27 -4.95 3.27 6.85
C GLN A 27 -4.61 1.85 6.39
N ILE A 28 -4.68 1.57 5.08
CA ILE A 28 -4.27 0.27 4.53
C ILE A 28 -2.79 0.02 4.76
N VAL A 29 -1.93 1.00 4.45
CA VAL A 29 -0.48 0.87 4.65
C VAL A 29 -0.15 0.68 6.13
N GLN A 30 -0.81 1.41 7.03
CA GLN A 30 -0.68 1.20 8.47
C GLN A 30 -1.14 -0.21 8.89
N GLY A 31 -2.30 -0.67 8.40
CA GLY A 31 -2.80 -2.01 8.65
C GLY A 31 -1.90 -3.12 8.10
N LEU A 32 -1.09 -2.86 7.08
CA LEU A 32 -0.10 -3.80 6.56
C LEU A 32 1.20 -3.83 7.39
N GLY A 33 1.32 -3.03 8.45
CA GLY A 33 2.51 -2.93 9.28
C GLY A 33 3.51 -1.87 8.81
N GLY A 34 3.06 -0.90 8.01
CA GLY A 34 3.89 0.19 7.47
C GLY A 34 4.46 -0.09 6.09
N GLU A 35 4.97 0.95 5.44
CA GLU A 35 5.62 0.86 4.12
C GLU A 35 6.83 -0.09 4.14
N GLU A 36 7.60 -0.05 5.23
CA GLU A 36 8.78 -0.89 5.43
C GLU A 36 8.47 -2.40 5.49
N ASN A 37 7.22 -2.77 5.78
CA ASN A 37 6.79 -4.17 5.80
C ASN A 37 6.34 -4.69 4.42
N ILE A 38 6.23 -3.82 3.41
CA ILE A 38 5.80 -4.20 2.06
C ILE A 38 7.04 -4.56 1.23
N ALA A 39 7.24 -5.86 0.98
CA ALA A 39 8.35 -6.35 0.17
C ALA A 39 8.14 -6.14 -1.33
N ASN A 40 6.90 -6.27 -1.80
CA ASN A 40 6.56 -6.06 -3.21
C ASN A 40 5.06 -5.80 -3.39
N ILE A 41 4.70 -5.09 -4.46
CA ILE A 41 3.30 -4.84 -4.84
C ILE A 41 3.09 -5.33 -6.27
N THR A 42 2.05 -6.14 -6.47
CA THR A 42 1.64 -6.60 -7.80
C THR A 42 0.16 -6.34 -7.99
N HIS A 43 -0.26 -6.03 -9.21
CA HIS A 43 -1.66 -5.79 -9.50
C HIS A 43 -2.08 -6.41 -10.83
N CYS A 44 -3.35 -6.78 -10.89
CA CYS A 44 -4.05 -7.09 -12.12
C CYS A 44 -5.33 -6.24 -12.18
N MET A 45 -6.12 -6.39 -13.26
CA MET A 45 -7.23 -5.48 -13.58
C MET A 45 -8.25 -5.28 -12.45
N THR A 46 -8.38 -6.24 -11.53
CA THR A 46 -9.39 -6.22 -10.45
C THR A 46 -8.83 -6.45 -9.06
N ARG A 47 -7.52 -6.70 -8.90
CA ARG A 47 -6.92 -7.02 -7.59
C ARG A 47 -5.54 -6.41 -7.42
N LEU A 48 -5.33 -5.86 -6.23
CA LEU A 48 -4.03 -5.43 -5.73
C LEU A 48 -3.52 -6.49 -4.74
N ARG A 49 -2.28 -6.92 -4.91
CA ARG A 49 -1.64 -7.98 -4.11
C ARG A 49 -0.37 -7.42 -3.48
N PHE A 50 -0.31 -7.46 -2.16
CA PHE A 50 0.85 -7.05 -1.38
C PHE A 50 1.62 -8.30 -0.94
N LYS A 51 2.93 -8.31 -1.17
CA LYS A 51 3.86 -9.27 -0.58
C LYS A 51 4.48 -8.59 0.63
N LEU A 52 4.30 -9.17 1.81
CA LEU A 52 4.84 -8.63 3.05
C LEU A 52 6.16 -9.30 3.42
N VAL A 53 6.99 -8.57 4.17
CA VAL A 53 8.20 -9.10 4.81
C VAL A 53 7.80 -9.96 6.02
N ASP A 54 6.87 -9.47 6.83
CA ASP A 54 6.33 -10.16 8.00
C ASP A 54 4.80 -10.07 8.02
N GLU A 55 4.14 -11.21 7.80
CA GLU A 55 2.68 -11.33 7.80
C GLU A 55 2.07 -11.15 9.20
N SER A 56 2.85 -11.34 10.27
CA SER A 56 2.37 -11.21 11.65
C SER A 56 2.10 -9.76 12.05
N LYS A 57 2.70 -8.81 11.33
CA LYS A 57 2.51 -7.37 11.53
C LYS A 57 1.29 -6.83 10.79
N ALA A 58 0.67 -7.63 9.94
CA ALA A 58 -0.53 -7.24 9.22
C ALA A 58 -1.76 -7.40 10.12
N ASP A 59 -2.46 -6.29 10.35
CA ASP A 59 -3.66 -6.24 11.17
C ASP A 59 -4.91 -6.26 10.29
N LYS A 60 -5.46 -7.47 10.13
CA LYS A 60 -6.63 -7.71 9.27
C LYS A 60 -7.87 -6.96 9.75
N ALA A 61 -8.01 -6.74 11.06
CA ALA A 61 -9.15 -6.02 11.61
C ALA A 61 -9.17 -4.55 11.16
N ILE A 62 -7.98 -3.92 11.07
CA ILE A 62 -7.84 -2.56 10.53
C ILE A 62 -8.19 -2.55 9.05
N LEU A 63 -7.66 -3.49 8.27
CA LEU A 63 -7.89 -3.57 6.83
C LEU A 63 -9.36 -3.81 6.46
N GLU A 64 -10.09 -4.61 7.23
CA GLU A 64 -11.53 -4.85 7.05
C GLU A 64 -12.39 -3.64 7.42
N SER A 65 -11.89 -2.77 8.30
CA SER A 65 -12.59 -1.53 8.67
C SER A 65 -12.51 -0.44 7.59
N VAL A 66 -11.54 -0.55 6.67
CA VAL A 66 -11.36 0.43 5.59
C VAL A 66 -12.43 0.25 4.51
N LYS A 67 -13.22 1.30 4.30
CA LYS A 67 -14.32 1.30 3.34
C LYS A 67 -13.80 1.10 1.91
N GLY A 68 -14.13 -0.05 1.31
CA GLY A 68 -13.79 -0.39 -0.08
C GLY A 68 -12.68 -1.44 -0.24
N VAL A 69 -12.12 -1.95 0.85
CA VAL A 69 -11.13 -3.03 0.84
C VAL A 69 -11.82 -4.37 1.10
N LYS A 70 -11.43 -5.41 0.35
CA LYS A 70 -11.78 -6.80 0.64
C LYS A 70 -10.49 -7.60 0.80
N VAL A 71 -10.24 -8.05 2.03
CA VAL A 71 -9.12 -8.92 2.42
C VAL A 71 -9.43 -10.37 2.06
#